data_AF-A0A257Q3C3-F1
#
_entry.id   AF-A0A257Q3C3-F1
#
_cell.length_a   1.000
_cell.length_b   1.000
_cell.length_c   1.000
_cell.angle_alpha   90.00
_cell.angle_beta   90.00
_cell.angle_gamma   90.00
#
_symmetry.space_group_name_H-M   'P 1'
#
loop_
_entity.id
_entity.type
_entity.pdbx_description
1 polymer ?
#
loop_
_entity_poly.entity_id
_entity_poly.type
_entity_poly.pdbx_seq_one_letter_code
_entity_poly.pdbx_strand_id
1 'polypeptide(L)'
;NYYIQVTGSPAQTSVEQQIYQVSGALAVTGPNGSISVTLPTLPGYVFNVYVGLTTSPANLGLSASGPAVGPLAGQATQLASGATVVITAVGAAQTPPAAPATGIYVFPTIFIGNHSYGQVLLENPEFHYLTGADKSDPNNQIRIVSWKLFYGSIILNQANLARVESSSAFVPGYTAGTVAAGN
;
A
#
# COMPACT_ATOMS: atom_id res chain seq x y z
N ASN A 1 -29.67 8.57 9.26
CA ASN A 1 -28.84 9.25 8.24
C ASN A 1 -27.66 8.37 7.88
N TYR A 2 -27.34 8.27 6.59
CA TYR A 2 -26.24 7.51 6.05
C TYR A 2 -25.16 8.43 5.50
N TYR A 3 -23.93 7.97 5.51
CA TYR A 3 -22.79 8.62 4.86
C TYR A 3 -22.27 7.71 3.77
N ILE A 4 -21.84 8.31 2.67
CA ILE A 4 -21.30 7.63 1.50
C ILE A 4 -19.86 8.07 1.30
N GLN A 5 -19.00 7.10 0.97
CA GLN A 5 -17.65 7.34 0.48
C GLN A 5 -17.44 6.56 -0.82
N VAL A 6 -17.01 7.25 -1.88
CA VAL A 6 -16.67 6.64 -3.16
C VAL A 6 -15.16 6.59 -3.30
N THR A 7 -14.63 5.40 -3.55
CA THR A 7 -13.21 5.22 -3.87
C THR A 7 -13.02 4.67 -5.27
N GLY A 8 -11.92 5.02 -5.91
CA GLY A 8 -11.59 4.58 -7.26
C GLY A 8 -10.18 4.00 -7.31
N SER A 9 -10.00 2.97 -8.13
CA SER A 9 -8.68 2.41 -8.47
C SER A 9 -8.53 2.17 -9.97
N PRO A 10 -7.29 2.20 -10.51
CA PRO A 10 -7.05 1.81 -11.90
C PRO A 10 -7.51 0.37 -12.13
N ALA A 11 -8.30 0.14 -13.19
CA ALA A 11 -8.94 -1.13 -13.50
C ALA A 11 -7.94 -2.28 -13.76
N GLN A 12 -6.76 -1.95 -14.27
CA GLN A 12 -5.76 -2.95 -14.68
C GLN A 12 -4.85 -3.40 -13.54
N THR A 13 -4.54 -2.50 -12.61
CA THR A 13 -3.55 -2.75 -11.56
C THR A 13 -4.19 -2.88 -10.19
N SER A 14 -5.31 -2.20 -9.93
CA SER A 14 -5.99 -2.16 -8.62
C SER A 14 -5.08 -1.82 -7.44
N VAL A 15 -3.87 -1.31 -7.70
CA VAL A 15 -2.82 -1.12 -6.68
C VAL A 15 -3.00 0.17 -5.87
N GLU A 16 -3.77 1.12 -6.38
CA GLU A 16 -3.96 2.43 -5.75
C GLU A 16 -5.45 2.74 -5.69
N GLN A 17 -5.99 2.88 -4.47
CA GLN A 17 -7.37 3.27 -4.23
C GLN A 17 -7.40 4.66 -3.58
N GLN A 18 -8.05 5.62 -4.24
CA GLN A 18 -8.18 7.00 -3.78
C GLN A 18 -9.65 7.33 -3.47
N ILE A 19 -9.90 8.21 -2.49
CA ILE A 19 -11.23 8.76 -2.21
C ILE A 19 -11.54 9.88 -3.21
N TYR A 20 -12.66 9.74 -3.93
CA TYR A 20 -13.11 10.72 -4.93
C TYR A 20 -14.32 11.53 -4.49
N GLN A 21 -15.14 10.98 -3.59
CA GLN A 21 -16.33 11.65 -3.09
C GLN A 21 -16.62 11.19 -1.67
N VAL A 22 -17.00 12.14 -0.82
CA VAL A 22 -17.56 11.90 0.50
C VAL A 22 -18.86 12.69 0.60
N SER A 23 -19.93 12.09 1.11
CA SER A 23 -21.19 12.79 1.33
C SER A 23 -21.27 13.39 2.74
N GLY A 24 -22.14 14.39 2.90
CA GLY A 24 -22.72 14.70 4.21
C GLY A 24 -23.70 13.61 4.67
N ALA A 25 -24.42 13.88 5.74
CA ALA A 25 -25.48 13.02 6.24
C ALA A 25 -26.67 13.00 5.26
N LEU A 26 -26.96 11.82 4.69
CA LEU A 26 -28.06 11.59 3.76
C LEU A 26 -29.24 10.93 4.50
N ALA A 27 -30.43 11.51 4.38
CA ALA A 27 -31.65 10.90 4.88
C ALA A 27 -32.26 9.99 3.81
N VAL A 28 -32.59 8.77 4.21
CA VAL A 28 -33.32 7.82 3.37
C VAL A 28 -34.71 7.66 3.98
N THR A 29 -35.76 7.96 3.22
CA THR A 29 -37.15 7.96 3.70
C THR A 29 -37.95 6.83 3.07
N GLY A 30 -38.80 6.19 3.88
CA GLY A 30 -39.70 5.12 3.46
C GLY A 30 -39.08 3.70 3.44
N PRO A 31 -39.90 2.65 3.30
CA PRO A 31 -39.47 1.25 3.45
C PRO A 31 -38.51 0.76 2.35
N ASN A 32 -38.53 1.40 1.18
CA ASN A 32 -37.70 1.08 0.00
C ASN A 32 -36.74 2.22 -0.36
N GLY A 33 -36.42 3.09 0.61
CA GLY A 33 -35.56 4.22 0.35
C GLY A 33 -34.17 3.76 -0.12
N SER A 34 -33.59 4.50 -1.07
CA SER A 34 -32.28 4.20 -1.64
C SER A 34 -31.47 5.47 -1.85
N ILE A 35 -30.17 5.32 -2.03
CA ILE A 35 -29.25 6.42 -2.30
C ILE A 35 -28.69 6.24 -3.71
N SER A 36 -28.95 7.22 -4.58
CA SER A 36 -28.34 7.27 -5.91
C SER A 36 -26.99 7.98 -5.83
N VAL A 37 -25.94 7.30 -6.28
CA VAL A 37 -24.56 7.78 -6.26
C VAL A 37 -24.07 7.82 -7.70
N THR A 38 -23.76 9.01 -8.21
CA THR A 38 -23.14 9.16 -9.54
C THR A 38 -21.63 9.05 -9.38
N LEU A 39 -21.03 8.07 -10.06
CA LEU A 39 -19.60 7.83 -9.98
C LEU A 39 -18.82 8.84 -10.84
N PRO A 40 -17.59 9.21 -10.44
CA PRO A 40 -16.72 10.04 -11.27
C PRO A 40 -16.50 9.44 -12.66
N THR A 41 -16.42 10.30 -13.66
CA THR A 41 -16.07 9.93 -15.04
C THR A 41 -14.55 10.05 -15.23
N LEU A 42 -13.84 8.95 -14.99
CA LEU A 42 -12.41 8.78 -15.10
C LEU A 42 -12.10 7.48 -15.87
N PRO A 43 -11.69 7.57 -17.14
CA PRO A 43 -11.36 6.41 -17.96
C PRO A 43 -10.28 5.52 -17.32
N GLY A 44 -10.44 4.20 -17.43
CA GLY A 44 -9.47 3.24 -16.89
C GLY A 44 -9.55 3.03 -15.38
N TYR A 45 -10.57 3.58 -14.69
CA TYR A 45 -10.81 3.36 -13.27
C TYR A 45 -12.10 2.57 -13.02
N VAL A 46 -12.10 1.81 -11.93
CA VAL A 46 -13.27 1.17 -11.33
C VAL A 46 -13.49 1.73 -9.94
N PHE A 47 -14.74 1.74 -9.49
CA PHE A 47 -15.13 2.38 -8.24
C PHE A 47 -15.80 1.42 -7.26
N ASN A 48 -15.64 1.74 -5.97
CA ASN A 48 -16.34 1.12 -4.87
C ASN A 48 -17.14 2.20 -4.13
N VAL A 49 -18.32 1.84 -3.63
CA VAL A 49 -19.17 2.73 -2.84
C VAL A 49 -19.36 2.13 -1.45
N TYR A 50 -18.90 2.87 -0.46
CA TYR A 50 -19.05 2.53 0.95
C TYR A 50 -20.21 3.31 1.55
N VAL A 51 -20.95 2.68 2.46
CA VAL A 51 -22.10 3.25 3.15
C VAL A 51 -22.09 2.89 4.63
N GLY A 52 -22.48 3.83 5.48
CA GLY A 52 -22.49 3.62 6.93
C GLY A 52 -23.24 4.71 7.68
N LEU A 53 -23.30 4.57 9.00
CA LEU A 53 -23.96 5.53 9.90
C LEU A 53 -23.00 6.57 10.50
N THR A 54 -21.71 6.48 10.16
CA THR A 54 -20.65 7.38 10.60
C THR A 54 -20.00 8.04 9.39
N THR A 55 -19.25 9.13 9.61
CA THR A 55 -18.52 9.86 8.56
C THR A 55 -17.38 9.06 7.91
N SER A 56 -17.05 7.88 8.44
CA SER A 56 -16.05 6.95 7.88
C SER A 56 -16.70 5.57 7.73
N PRO A 57 -17.46 5.34 6.65
CA PRO A 57 -18.22 4.11 6.45
C PRO A 57 -17.30 2.92 6.11
N ALA A 58 -17.43 1.80 6.82
CA ALA A 58 -16.55 0.62 6.67
C ALA A 58 -17.21 -0.58 5.95
N ASN A 59 -18.35 -0.37 5.31
CA ASN A 59 -19.11 -1.41 4.64
C ASN A 59 -19.37 -0.98 3.19
N LEU A 60 -19.25 -1.90 2.24
CA LEU A 60 -19.74 -1.65 0.89
C LEU A 60 -21.26 -1.47 0.92
N GLY A 61 -21.81 -0.70 0.00
CA GLY A 61 -23.24 -0.69 -0.24
C GLY A 61 -23.71 -1.96 -0.93
N LEU A 62 -24.95 -2.37 -0.70
CA LEU A 62 -25.60 -3.35 -1.58
C LEU A 62 -26.06 -2.64 -2.86
N SER A 63 -25.69 -3.19 -4.00
CA SER A 63 -26.10 -2.67 -5.30
C SER A 63 -26.16 -3.77 -6.36
N ALA A 64 -27.20 -3.73 -7.19
CA ALA A 64 -27.33 -4.59 -8.36
C ALA A 64 -26.31 -4.27 -9.46
N SER A 65 -25.71 -3.08 -9.45
CA SER A 65 -24.67 -2.68 -10.39
C SER A 65 -23.30 -3.31 -10.09
N GLY A 66 -23.16 -3.97 -8.94
CA GLY A 66 -21.97 -4.70 -8.54
C GLY A 66 -21.78 -6.06 -9.24
N PRO A 67 -20.79 -6.86 -8.85
CA PRO A 67 -20.56 -8.17 -9.42
C PRO A 67 -21.78 -9.09 -9.22
N ALA A 68 -22.13 -9.88 -10.23
CA ALA A 68 -23.25 -10.83 -10.15
C ALA A 68 -22.86 -12.18 -9.51
N VAL A 69 -21.56 -12.46 -9.39
CA VAL A 69 -21.01 -13.73 -8.90
C VAL A 69 -19.77 -13.50 -8.03
N GLY A 70 -19.42 -14.51 -7.23
CA GLY A 70 -18.26 -14.48 -6.35
C GLY A 70 -18.58 -13.98 -4.94
N PRO A 71 -17.57 -13.89 -4.06
CA PRO A 71 -17.75 -13.57 -2.64
C PRO A 71 -18.27 -12.14 -2.39
N LEU A 72 -18.11 -11.24 -3.36
CA LEU A 72 -18.61 -9.86 -3.31
C LEU A 72 -19.82 -9.64 -4.24
N ALA A 73 -20.56 -10.70 -4.57
CA ALA A 73 -21.77 -10.59 -5.37
C ALA A 73 -22.79 -9.64 -4.70
N GLY A 74 -23.38 -8.75 -5.50
CA GLY A 74 -24.35 -7.76 -5.03
C GLY A 74 -23.77 -6.64 -4.16
N GLN A 75 -22.44 -6.55 -4.04
CA GLN A 75 -21.77 -5.44 -3.35
C GLN A 75 -21.40 -4.34 -4.34
N ALA A 76 -21.45 -3.08 -3.92
CA ALA A 76 -21.12 -1.90 -4.71
C ALA A 76 -19.60 -1.77 -4.90
N THR A 77 -19.01 -2.70 -5.65
CA THR A 77 -17.58 -2.79 -5.96
C THR A 77 -17.36 -3.03 -7.45
N GLN A 78 -16.17 -2.69 -7.95
CA GLN A 78 -15.80 -2.86 -9.37
C GLN A 78 -16.77 -2.16 -10.33
N LEU A 79 -17.31 -1.03 -9.89
CA LEU A 79 -18.33 -0.28 -10.61
C LEU A 79 -17.68 0.51 -11.74
N ALA A 80 -18.32 0.51 -12.91
CA ALA A 80 -17.82 1.23 -14.06
C ALA A 80 -17.80 2.76 -13.80
N SER A 81 -16.78 3.41 -14.35
CA SER A 81 -16.69 4.86 -14.32
C SER A 81 -17.88 5.55 -14.99
N GLY A 82 -18.33 6.67 -14.42
CA GLY A 82 -19.46 7.46 -14.94
C GLY A 82 -20.83 6.80 -14.74
N ALA A 83 -20.91 5.62 -14.15
CA ALA A 83 -22.17 4.97 -13.88
C ALA A 83 -22.92 5.63 -12.70
N THR A 84 -24.24 5.60 -12.73
CA THR A 84 -25.08 5.90 -11.57
C THR A 84 -25.43 4.60 -10.86
N VAL A 85 -25.09 4.51 -9.58
CA VAL A 85 -25.21 3.31 -8.76
C VAL A 85 -26.21 3.56 -7.66
N VAL A 86 -27.17 2.65 -7.52
CA VAL A 86 -28.20 2.74 -6.48
C VAL A 86 -27.79 1.85 -5.32
N ILE A 87 -27.67 2.45 -4.14
CA ILE A 87 -27.37 1.78 -2.87
C ILE A 87 -28.68 1.55 -2.11
N THR A 88 -29.00 0.29 -1.86
CA THR A 88 -30.27 -0.11 -1.23
C THR A 88 -30.11 -0.48 0.25
N ALA A 89 -28.93 -0.89 0.68
CA ALA A 89 -28.63 -1.19 2.08
C ALA A 89 -27.12 -1.18 2.35
N VAL A 90 -26.77 -1.33 3.63
CA VAL A 90 -25.40 -1.59 4.08
C VAL A 90 -25.06 -3.05 3.81
N GLY A 91 -23.97 -3.29 3.12
CA GLY A 91 -23.49 -4.60 2.72
C GLY A 91 -22.32 -5.12 3.56
N ALA A 92 -21.50 -5.95 2.92
CA ALA A 92 -20.37 -6.59 3.56
C ALA A 92 -19.35 -5.57 4.08
N ALA A 93 -18.78 -5.87 5.24
CA ALA A 93 -17.66 -5.09 5.76
C ALA A 93 -16.47 -5.22 4.81
N GLN A 94 -15.89 -4.07 4.49
CA GLN A 94 -14.68 -3.95 3.68
C GLN A 94 -13.93 -2.74 4.17
N THR A 95 -12.65 -2.89 4.44
CA THR A 95 -11.83 -1.76 4.85
C THR A 95 -11.75 -0.76 3.69
N PRO A 96 -12.35 0.43 3.79
CA PRO A 96 -12.14 1.47 2.80
C PRO A 96 -10.71 1.96 2.93
N PRO A 97 -10.09 2.45 1.85
CA PRO A 97 -8.92 3.30 1.96
C PRO A 97 -9.21 4.41 2.95
N ALA A 98 -8.39 4.50 4.00
CA ALA A 98 -8.43 5.65 4.89
C ALA A 98 -7.92 6.86 4.11
N ALA A 99 -8.59 8.00 4.28
CA ALA A 99 -7.99 9.27 3.89
C ALA A 99 -6.61 9.36 4.58
N PRO A 100 -5.54 9.80 3.90
CA PRO A 100 -4.20 9.87 4.49
C PRO A 100 -4.23 10.53 5.87
N ALA A 101 -3.93 9.75 6.91
CA ALA A 101 -3.91 10.22 8.30
C ALA A 101 -2.51 10.73 8.64
N THR A 102 -2.44 11.78 9.45
CA THR A 102 -1.21 12.39 9.96
C THR A 102 -0.33 11.32 10.65
N GLY A 103 0.93 11.13 10.21
CA GLY A 103 1.83 10.05 10.70
C GLY A 103 2.19 8.97 9.66
N ILE A 104 2.29 9.37 8.40
CA ILE A 104 2.48 8.51 7.21
C ILE A 104 3.88 7.86 7.20
N TYR A 105 3.99 6.62 6.69
CA TYR A 105 5.30 6.02 6.36
C TYR A 105 6.00 6.87 5.30
N VAL A 106 7.19 7.37 5.64
CA VAL A 106 8.03 8.18 4.77
C VAL A 106 9.13 7.30 4.18
N PHE A 107 9.18 7.22 2.86
CA PHE A 107 10.26 6.61 2.11
C PHE A 107 11.23 7.71 1.66
N PRO A 108 12.39 7.86 2.33
CA PRO A 108 13.38 8.84 1.92
C PRO A 108 14.14 8.35 0.69
N THR A 109 14.23 9.21 -0.31
CA THR A 109 15.18 9.11 -1.42
C THR A 109 16.33 10.07 -1.15
N ILE A 110 17.56 9.56 -1.18
CA ILE A 110 18.77 10.36 -0.92
C ILE A 110 19.50 10.56 -2.25
N PHE A 111 19.70 11.81 -2.64
CA PHE A 111 20.53 12.21 -3.77
C PHE A 111 21.93 12.57 -3.26
N ILE A 112 22.93 11.89 -3.80
CA ILE A 112 24.34 12.11 -3.48
C ILE A 112 25.01 12.72 -4.70
N GLY A 113 25.25 14.03 -4.66
CA GLY A 113 25.97 14.75 -5.70
C GLY A 113 27.47 14.46 -5.70
N ASN A 114 28.15 14.79 -6.79
CA ASN A 114 29.59 14.60 -6.91
C ASN A 114 30.33 15.40 -5.81
N HIS A 115 31.36 14.79 -5.21
CA HIS A 115 32.14 15.30 -4.08
C HIS A 115 31.35 15.61 -2.80
N SER A 116 30.15 15.07 -2.61
CA SER A 116 29.35 15.31 -1.39
C SER A 116 29.63 14.30 -0.26
N TYR A 117 30.15 13.13 -0.62
CA TYR A 117 30.49 12.03 0.28
C TYR A 117 31.90 11.49 -0.02
N GLY A 118 32.64 11.17 1.03
CA GLY A 118 33.98 10.60 0.94
C GLY A 118 34.11 9.35 1.80
N GLN A 119 34.93 8.42 1.33
CA GLN A 119 35.41 7.31 2.14
C GLN A 119 36.93 7.36 2.20
N VAL A 120 37.47 7.18 3.40
CA VAL A 120 38.90 7.03 3.64
C VAL A 120 39.12 5.59 4.06
N LEU A 121 39.94 4.87 3.30
CA LEU A 121 40.38 3.54 3.67
C LEU A 121 41.40 3.67 4.80
N LEU A 122 41.07 3.14 5.99
CA LEU A 122 41.94 3.23 7.16
C LEU A 122 43.04 2.17 7.12
N GLU A 123 42.74 1.01 6.53
CA GLU A 123 43.68 -0.07 6.31
C GLU A 123 43.26 -0.88 5.08
N ASN A 124 44.22 -1.42 4.34
CA ASN A 124 43.93 -2.22 3.15
C ASN A 124 43.08 -3.45 3.51
N PRO A 125 42.21 -3.94 2.61
CA PRO A 125 41.47 -5.18 2.84
C PRO A 125 42.46 -6.32 3.09
N GLU A 126 42.39 -6.89 4.29
CA GLU A 126 43.16 -8.06 4.66
C GLU A 126 42.33 -9.31 4.40
N PHE A 127 42.89 -10.23 3.63
CA PHE A 127 42.27 -11.52 3.32
C PHE A 127 43.09 -12.62 3.99
N HIS A 128 42.46 -13.34 4.89
CA HIS A 128 43.06 -14.51 5.53
C HIS A 128 42.44 -15.77 4.94
N TYR A 129 43.30 -16.56 4.30
CA TYR A 129 42.94 -17.89 3.83
C TYR A 129 43.49 -18.91 4.82
N LEU A 130 42.59 -19.68 5.41
CA LEU A 130 42.95 -20.84 6.22
C LEU A 130 43.23 -22.01 5.28
N THR A 131 44.51 -22.21 4.90
CA THR A 131 44.91 -23.11 3.79
C THR A 131 45.56 -24.42 4.23
N GLY A 132 45.78 -24.65 5.53
CA GLY A 132 46.48 -25.84 6.02
C GLY A 132 45.87 -26.36 7.29
N ALA A 133 45.46 -27.63 7.32
CA ALA A 133 44.80 -28.22 8.48
C ALA A 133 45.69 -28.14 9.73
N ASP A 134 45.20 -27.42 10.74
CA ASP A 134 45.81 -27.36 12.08
C ASP A 134 44.86 -28.00 13.11
N LYS A 135 45.41 -28.59 14.16
CA LYS A 135 44.66 -29.20 15.26
C LYS A 135 44.13 -28.19 16.27
N SER A 136 44.65 -26.96 16.26
CA SER A 136 44.30 -25.93 17.23
C SER A 136 43.04 -25.14 16.88
N ASP A 137 42.73 -24.98 15.58
CA ASP A 137 41.55 -24.25 15.09
C ASP A 137 40.65 -25.16 14.23
N PRO A 138 39.47 -25.56 14.72
CA PRO A 138 38.54 -26.39 13.96
C PRO A 138 37.99 -25.69 12.70
N ASN A 139 38.00 -24.36 12.63
CA ASN A 139 37.59 -23.62 11.42
C ASN A 139 38.59 -23.77 10.27
N ASN A 140 39.82 -24.19 10.56
CA ASN A 140 40.87 -24.43 9.56
C ASN A 140 40.75 -25.83 8.90
N GLN A 141 39.84 -26.68 9.39
CA GLN A 141 39.44 -27.92 8.70
C GLN A 141 38.33 -27.68 7.67
N ILE A 142 37.71 -26.50 7.72
CA ILE A 142 36.64 -26.06 6.85
C ILE A 142 37.23 -24.96 5.95
N ARG A 143 36.91 -24.92 4.66
CA ARG A 143 37.46 -23.92 3.74
C ARG A 143 36.80 -22.56 3.95
N ILE A 144 37.14 -21.89 5.05
CA ILE A 144 36.60 -20.59 5.44
C ILE A 144 37.55 -19.49 4.99
N VAL A 145 36.97 -18.45 4.37
CA VAL A 145 37.68 -17.22 4.01
C VAL A 145 37.11 -16.10 4.88
N SER A 146 37.99 -15.41 5.61
CA SER A 146 37.63 -14.20 6.32
C SER A 146 38.32 -13.00 5.67
N TRP A 147 37.59 -11.90 5.62
CA TRP A 147 38.10 -10.63 5.16
C TRP A 147 37.70 -9.56 6.16
N LYS A 148 38.56 -8.57 6.33
CA LYS A 148 38.29 -7.42 7.19
C LYS A 148 38.59 -6.16 6.41
N LEU A 149 37.70 -5.18 6.54
CA LEU A 149 37.86 -3.88 5.92
C LEU A 149 37.57 -2.80 6.96
N PHE A 150 38.47 -1.82 7.04
CA PHE A 150 38.29 -0.63 7.85
C PHE A 150 38.24 0.61 6.96
N TYR A 151 37.14 1.34 7.03
CA TYR A 151 37.00 2.63 6.36
C TYR A 151 36.25 3.61 7.23
N GLY A 152 36.62 4.88 7.12
CA GLY A 152 35.86 6.01 7.64
C GLY A 152 35.01 6.61 6.54
N SER A 153 33.76 6.96 6.85
CA SER A 153 32.87 7.67 5.95
C SER A 153 32.61 9.09 6.45
N ILE A 154 32.71 10.07 5.56
CA ILE A 154 32.55 11.50 5.88
C ILE A 154 31.67 12.21 4.86
N ILE A 155 30.87 13.16 5.32
CA ILE A 155 30.16 14.11 4.46
C ILE A 155 31.14 15.24 4.14
N LEU A 156 31.50 15.39 2.87
CA LEU A 156 32.46 16.38 2.40
C LEU A 156 31.80 17.73 2.08
N ASN A 157 30.60 17.68 1.50
CA ASN A 157 29.84 18.88 1.14
C ASN A 157 28.33 18.64 1.22
N GLN A 158 27.71 19.14 2.29
CA GLN A 158 26.28 19.01 2.54
C GLN A 158 25.40 19.69 1.47
N ALA A 159 25.90 20.73 0.79
CA ALA A 159 25.13 21.43 -0.24
C ALA A 159 24.85 20.56 -1.48
N ASN A 160 25.63 19.50 -1.68
CA ASN A 160 25.46 18.53 -2.75
C ASN A 160 24.77 17.24 -2.26
N LEU A 161 24.11 17.26 -1.10
CA LEU A 161 23.24 16.20 -0.61
C LEU A 161 21.81 16.69 -0.56
N ALA A 162 20.88 15.90 -1.10
CA ALA A 162 19.46 16.18 -0.94
C ALA A 162 18.73 14.93 -0.43
N ARG A 163 17.76 15.14 0.45
CA ARG A 163 16.80 14.13 0.88
C ARG A 163 15.43 14.57 0.39
N VAL A 164 14.80 13.75 -0.44
CA VAL A 164 13.41 13.92 -0.88
C VAL A 164 12.59 12.80 -0.27
N GLU A 165 11.41 13.13 0.21
CA GLU A 165 10.55 12.21 0.94
C GLU A 165 9.29 11.94 0.15
N SER A 166 8.96 10.66 0.00
CA SER A 166 7.65 10.22 -0.51
C SER A 166 6.89 9.54 0.61
N SER A 167 5.57 9.64 0.63
CA SER A 167 4.76 9.05 1.69
C SER A 167 3.65 8.20 1.08
N SER A 168 3.32 7.06 1.70
CA SER A 168 2.19 6.22 1.25
C SER A 168 1.16 6.06 2.37
N ALA A 169 -0.10 6.30 2.05
CA ALA A 169 -1.24 5.99 2.93
C ALA A 169 -1.75 4.53 2.76
N PHE A 170 -0.96 3.66 2.12
CA PHE A 170 -1.37 2.30 1.80
C PHE A 170 -1.38 1.40 3.06
N VAL A 171 -2.54 0.83 3.38
CA VAL A 171 -2.69 -0.27 4.35
C VAL A 171 -3.02 -1.53 3.56
N PRO A 172 -2.24 -2.62 3.66
CA PRO A 172 -2.54 -3.86 2.93
C PRO A 172 -3.89 -4.42 3.38
N GLY A 173 -4.93 -4.25 2.55
CA GLY A 173 -6.27 -4.78 2.80
C GLY A 173 -6.45 -6.25 2.41
N TYR A 174 -5.37 -6.95 2.05
CA TYR A 174 -5.46 -8.33 1.58
C TYR A 174 -4.31 -9.18 2.13
N THR A 175 -4.62 -10.01 3.13
CA THR A 175 -3.90 -11.26 3.32
C THR A 175 -4.47 -12.21 2.28
N ALA A 176 -3.71 -12.50 1.22
CA ALA A 176 -4.06 -13.59 0.34
C ALA A 176 -4.21 -14.84 1.20
N GLY A 177 -5.44 -15.36 1.29
CA GLY A 177 -5.67 -16.67 1.87
C GLY A 177 -4.80 -17.63 1.08
N THR A 178 -3.77 -18.18 1.73
CA THR A 178 -3.01 -19.29 1.18
C THR A 178 -4.04 -20.34 0.83
N VAL A 179 -4.29 -20.56 -0.46
CA VAL A 179 -5.08 -21.70 -0.89
C VAL A 179 -4.30 -22.91 -0.40
N ALA A 180 -4.82 -23.59 0.63
CA ALA A 180 -4.30 -24.88 1.02
C ALA A 180 -4.53 -25.81 -0.18
N ALA A 181 -3.46 -26.08 -0.94
CA ALA A 181 -3.46 -27.22 -1.83
C ALA A 181 -3.53 -28.47 -0.94
N GLY A 182 -4.73 -29.00 -0.78
CA GLY A 182 -5.01 -30.17 0.04
C GLY A 182 -5.86 -31.16 -0.75
N ASN A 183 -5.13 -32.05 -1.45
CA ASN A 183 -5.48 -33.37 -2.02
C ASN A 183 -6.92 -33.66 -2.45
#